data_AF-A0A951X423-F1
#
_entry.id   AF-A0A951X423-F1
#
_cell.length_a   1.000
_cell.length_b   1.000
_cell.length_c   1.000
_cell.angle_alpha   90.00
_cell.angle_beta   90.00
_cell.angle_gamma   90.00
#
_symmetry.space_group_name_H-M   'P 1'
#
loop_
_entity.id
_entity.type
_entity.pdbx_description
1 polymer ?
#
loop_
_entity_poly.entity_id
_entity_poly.type
_entity_poly.pdbx_seq_one_letter_code
_entity_poly.pdbx_strand_id
1 'polypeptide(L)'
;MWKLIFAIPILMHGLAHLSGFLASWTPFDAGYSASPWLLSQGIQLQSVTGRVFGLLWLVAALGLVASALGIALQLQWWSSLLLASSLISLIVILPWWNTVPPGARVGAAFDILVIVILVSPLKLRLLELVQ
;
A
#
# COMPACT_ATOMS: atom_id res chain seq x y z
N MET A 1 -7.18 20.62 10.38
CA MET A 1 -7.02 20.54 8.91
C MET A 1 -5.87 19.63 8.50
N TRP A 2 -4.69 19.74 9.10
CA TRP A 2 -3.54 18.87 8.85
C TRP A 2 -3.83 17.36 8.91
N LYS A 3 -4.60 16.90 9.89
CA LYS A 3 -5.06 15.49 9.97
C LYS A 3 -5.65 14.98 8.65
N LEU A 4 -6.53 15.75 8.02
CA LEU A 4 -7.18 15.34 6.78
C LEU A 4 -6.23 15.43 5.57
N ILE A 5 -5.31 16.39 5.58
CA ILE A 5 -4.28 16.52 4.53
C ILE A 5 -3.40 15.26 4.47
N PHE A 6 -3.10 14.63 5.61
CA PHE A 6 -2.35 13.38 5.64
C PHE A 6 -3.25 12.14 5.52
N ALA A 7 -4.40 12.12 6.17
CA ALA A 7 -5.29 10.96 6.18
C ALA A 7 -5.88 10.67 4.78
N ILE A 8 -6.27 11.69 4.01
CA ILE A 8 -6.93 11.49 2.71
C ILE A 8 -6.00 10.79 1.70
N PRO A 9 -4.74 11.24 1.47
CA PRO A 9 -3.83 10.53 0.57
C PRO A 9 -3.55 9.10 1.01
N ILE A 10 -3.36 8.85 2.31
CA ILE A 10 -3.15 7.50 2.85
C ILE A 10 -4.39 6.63 2.61
N LEU A 11 -5.58 7.17 2.82
CA LEU A 11 -6.85 6.47 2.58
C LEU A 11 -7.00 6.11 1.10
N MET A 12 -6.80 7.09 0.21
CA MET A 12 -6.88 6.88 -1.24
C MET A 12 -5.86 5.85 -1.71
N HIS A 13 -4.63 5.90 -1.19
CA HIS A 13 -3.60 4.92 -1.48
C HIS A 13 -3.99 3.52 -0.99
N GLY A 14 -4.49 3.40 0.25
CA GLY A 14 -5.01 2.15 0.80
C GLY A 14 -6.14 1.55 -0.03
N LEU A 15 -7.09 2.36 -0.49
CA LEU A 15 -8.17 1.89 -1.36
C LEU A 15 -7.66 1.44 -2.74
N ALA A 16 -6.60 2.06 -3.27
CA ALA A 16 -6.02 1.65 -4.55
C ALA A 16 -5.44 0.22 -4.51
N HIS A 17 -4.99 -0.27 -3.34
CA HIS A 17 -4.52 -1.66 -3.16
C HIS A 17 -5.61 -2.71 -3.37
N LEU A 18 -6.89 -2.34 -3.25
CA LEU A 18 -8.00 -3.24 -3.58
C LEU A 18 -7.93 -3.71 -5.05
N SER A 19 -7.37 -2.90 -5.95
CA SER A 19 -7.19 -3.28 -7.35
C SER A 19 -6.30 -4.52 -7.52
N GLY A 20 -5.21 -4.62 -6.75
CA GLY A 20 -4.29 -5.77 -6.79
C GLY A 20 -4.92 -7.03 -6.21
N PHE A 21 -5.69 -6.90 -5.13
CA PHE A 21 -6.49 -8.02 -4.59
C PHE A 21 -7.52 -8.50 -5.61
N LEU A 22 -8.33 -7.59 -6.16
CA LEU A 22 -9.37 -7.93 -7.14
C LEU A 22 -8.78 -8.56 -8.40
N ALA A 23 -7.67 -8.03 -8.94
CA ALA A 23 -7.01 -8.58 -10.11
C ALA A 23 -6.43 -9.99 -9.89
N SER A 24 -6.10 -10.33 -8.64
CA SER A 24 -5.58 -11.67 -8.27
C SER A 24 -6.69 -12.70 -8.03
N TRP A 25 -7.87 -12.25 -7.59
CA TRP A 25 -8.97 -13.12 -7.14
C TRP A 25 -10.19 -13.14 -8.07
N THR A 26 -10.26 -12.23 -9.04
CA THR A 26 -11.40 -12.07 -9.94
C THR A 26 -10.93 -11.79 -11.39
N PRO A 27 -11.83 -11.84 -12.39
CA PRO A 27 -11.53 -11.40 -13.76
C PRO A 27 -11.39 -9.89 -13.95
N PHE A 28 -11.36 -9.09 -12.87
CA PHE A 28 -11.28 -7.64 -12.93
C PHE A 28 -9.97 -7.18 -13.60
N ASP A 29 -10.09 -6.46 -14.72
CA ASP A 29 -8.95 -5.85 -15.40
C ASP A 29 -8.57 -4.52 -14.74
N ALA A 30 -7.55 -4.58 -13.89
CA ALA A 30 -6.99 -3.41 -13.22
C ALA A 30 -5.76 -2.84 -13.97
N GLY A 31 -5.46 -3.29 -15.20
CA GLY A 31 -4.29 -2.87 -15.98
C GLY A 31 -2.98 -3.56 -15.57
N TYR A 32 -3.06 -4.71 -14.89
CA TYR A 32 -1.90 -5.53 -14.56
C TYR A 32 -1.59 -6.48 -15.73
N SER A 33 -0.32 -6.68 -16.05
CA SER A 33 0.08 -7.80 -16.91
C SER A 33 0.07 -9.10 -16.12
N ALA A 34 -0.32 -10.19 -16.78
CA ALA A 34 -0.56 -11.48 -16.13
C ALA A 34 0.71 -12.12 -15.53
N SER A 35 1.88 -11.85 -16.11
CA SER A 35 3.16 -12.43 -15.67
C SER A 35 3.97 -11.45 -14.80
N PRO A 36 4.61 -11.92 -13.73
CA PRO A 36 5.50 -11.13 -12.89
C PRO A 36 6.82 -10.85 -13.59
N TRP A 37 7.50 -9.81 -13.13
CA TRP A 37 8.83 -9.43 -13.61
C TRP A 37 9.94 -10.23 -12.93
N LEU A 38 9.87 -10.38 -11.62
CA LEU A 38 10.95 -10.96 -10.82
C LEU A 38 10.83 -12.48 -10.64
N LEU A 39 9.60 -12.99 -10.62
CA LEU A 39 9.31 -14.40 -10.42
C LEU A 39 9.31 -15.17 -11.75
N SER A 40 9.26 -16.50 -11.68
CA SER A 40 9.18 -17.32 -12.89
C SER A 40 7.94 -16.96 -13.71
N GLN A 41 8.07 -16.99 -15.04
CA GLN A 41 6.98 -16.64 -15.97
C GLN A 41 5.76 -17.58 -15.88
N GLY A 42 5.91 -18.73 -15.20
CA GLY A 42 4.80 -19.66 -14.91
C GLY A 42 3.94 -19.23 -13.70
N ILE A 43 4.41 -18.30 -12.88
CA ILE A 43 3.60 -17.69 -11.83
C ILE A 43 2.74 -16.62 -12.49
N GLN A 44 1.43 -16.75 -12.44
CA GLN A 44 0.50 -15.74 -12.98
C GLN A 44 -0.23 -15.02 -11.85
N LEU A 45 -0.79 -13.85 -12.14
CA LEU A 45 -1.55 -13.06 -11.15
C LEU A 45 -2.71 -13.85 -10.50
N GLN A 46 -3.39 -14.70 -11.28
CA GLN A 46 -4.50 -15.53 -10.79
C GLN A 46 -4.07 -16.92 -10.27
N SER A 47 -2.78 -17.25 -10.34
CA SER A 47 -2.25 -18.50 -9.79
C SER A 47 -2.34 -18.52 -8.25
N VAL A 48 -2.10 -19.68 -7.61
CA VAL A 48 -2.07 -19.79 -6.15
C VAL A 48 -1.12 -18.75 -5.53
N THR A 49 0.09 -18.63 -6.08
CA THR A 49 1.09 -17.66 -5.65
C THR A 49 0.60 -16.22 -5.85
N GLY A 50 0.01 -15.91 -7.01
CA GLY A 50 -0.54 -14.58 -7.29
C GLY A 50 -1.68 -14.21 -6.33
N ARG A 51 -2.55 -15.15 -5.97
CA ARG A 51 -3.59 -14.97 -4.95
C ARG A 51 -3.04 -14.71 -3.56
N VAL A 52 -1.91 -15.31 -3.18
CA VAL A 52 -1.19 -14.98 -1.93
C VAL A 52 -0.71 -13.53 -1.96
N PHE A 53 -0.12 -13.05 -3.06
CA PHE A 53 0.19 -11.62 -3.21
C PHE A 53 -1.07 -10.74 -3.17
N GLY A 54 -2.18 -11.21 -3.75
CA GLY A 54 -3.51 -10.63 -3.61
C GLY A 54 -3.92 -10.41 -2.14
N LEU A 55 -3.73 -11.41 -1.28
CA LEU A 55 -4.01 -11.29 0.15
C LEU A 55 -3.08 -10.29 0.83
N LEU A 56 -1.80 -10.24 0.44
CA LEU A 56 -0.87 -9.25 0.98
C LEU A 56 -1.26 -7.82 0.56
N TRP A 57 -1.73 -7.61 -0.67
CA TRP A 57 -2.35 -6.34 -1.09
C TRP A 57 -3.55 -5.98 -0.23
N LEU A 58 -4.43 -6.95 0.08
CA LEU A 58 -5.57 -6.71 0.97
C LEU A 58 -5.13 -6.34 2.39
N VAL A 59 -4.11 -6.99 2.94
CA VAL A 59 -3.55 -6.65 4.26
C VAL A 59 -2.99 -5.23 4.25
N ALA A 60 -2.24 -4.85 3.20
CA ALA A 60 -1.74 -3.49 3.04
C ALA A 60 -2.90 -2.47 2.94
N ALA A 61 -3.94 -2.78 2.15
CA ALA A 61 -5.13 -1.94 2.00
C ALA A 61 -5.80 -1.67 3.36
N LEU A 62 -6.09 -2.72 4.12
CA LEU A 62 -6.75 -2.62 5.42
C LEU A 62 -5.91 -1.83 6.41
N GLY A 63 -4.60 -2.08 6.46
CA GLY A 63 -3.71 -1.37 7.38
C GLY A 63 -3.52 0.10 7.01
N LEU A 64 -3.44 0.46 5.73
CA LEU A 64 -3.40 1.85 5.27
C LEU A 64 -4.71 2.59 5.58
N VAL A 65 -5.86 1.98 5.28
CA VAL A 65 -7.18 2.55 5.61
C VAL A 65 -7.33 2.75 7.12
N ALA A 66 -6.99 1.74 7.92
CA ALA A 66 -7.03 1.82 9.37
C ALA A 66 -6.07 2.89 9.91
N SER A 67 -4.90 3.07 9.29
CA SER A 67 -3.95 4.12 9.65
C SER A 67 -4.48 5.51 9.35
N ALA A 68 -5.12 5.71 8.18
CA ALA A 68 -5.78 6.96 7.85
C ALA A 68 -6.90 7.31 8.84
N LEU A 69 -7.72 6.32 9.20
CA LEU A 69 -8.74 6.47 10.25
C LEU A 69 -8.10 6.76 11.60
N GLY A 70 -7.00 6.09 11.94
CA GLY A 70 -6.25 6.33 13.17
C GLY A 70 -5.69 7.76 13.26
N ILE A 71 -5.23 8.34 12.15
CA ILE A 71 -4.85 9.76 12.09
C ILE A 71 -6.07 10.66 12.33
N ALA A 72 -7.17 10.41 11.64
CA ALA A 72 -8.40 11.21 11.75
C ALA A 72 -9.00 11.17 13.16
N LEU A 73 -8.94 10.01 13.82
CA LEU A 73 -9.47 9.73 15.15
C LEU A 73 -8.44 9.86 16.28
N GLN A 74 -7.21 10.31 15.98
CA GLN A 74 -6.10 10.49 16.94
C GLN A 74 -5.73 9.23 17.74
N LEU A 75 -5.76 8.05 17.11
CA LEU A 75 -5.44 6.78 17.77
C LEU A 75 -3.94 6.52 17.76
N GLN A 76 -3.34 6.18 18.91
CA GLN A 76 -1.88 6.10 19.07
C GLN A 76 -1.18 5.07 18.16
N TRP A 77 -1.91 4.06 17.69
CA TRP A 77 -1.36 2.96 16.87
C TRP A 77 -1.22 3.28 15.38
N TRP A 78 -1.73 4.44 14.89
CA TRP A 78 -1.77 4.75 13.46
C TRP A 78 -0.38 4.72 12.80
N SER A 79 0.65 5.20 13.50
CA SER A 79 1.99 5.35 12.92
C SER A 79 2.71 4.01 12.75
N SER A 80 2.56 3.09 13.71
CA SER A 80 3.13 1.74 13.62
C SER A 80 2.45 0.92 12.53
N LEU A 81 1.13 1.04 12.41
CA LEU A 81 0.37 0.34 11.38
C LEU A 81 0.71 0.88 9.98
N LEU A 82 0.82 2.20 9.83
CA LEU A 82 1.19 2.84 8.57
C LEU A 82 2.57 2.36 8.08
N LEU A 83 3.55 2.33 8.98
CA LEU A 83 4.90 1.84 8.67
C LEU A 83 4.86 0.38 8.20
N ALA A 84 4.18 -0.49 8.94
CA ALA A 84 4.07 -1.91 8.59
C ALA A 84 3.37 -2.12 7.23
N SER A 85 2.27 -1.41 6.98
CA SER A 85 1.53 -1.53 5.72
C SER A 85 2.29 -0.99 4.53
N SER A 86 3.04 0.11 4.67
CA SER A 86 3.92 0.61 3.61
C SER A 86 5.06 -0.36 3.30
N LEU A 87 5.64 -1.03 4.30
CA LEU A 87 6.63 -2.08 4.07
C LEU A 87 6.04 -3.28 3.31
N ILE A 88 4.85 -3.74 3.70
CA ILE A 88 4.15 -4.82 2.99
C ILE A 88 3.87 -4.41 1.55
N SER A 89 3.35 -3.20 1.32
CA SER A 89 3.09 -2.66 -0.01
C SER A 89 4.32 -2.72 -0.92
N LEU A 90 5.48 -2.29 -0.42
CA LEU A 90 6.76 -2.37 -1.15
C LEU A 90 7.19 -3.80 -1.44
N ILE A 91 7.04 -4.72 -0.48
CA ILE A 91 7.34 -6.14 -0.69
C ILE A 91 6.46 -6.72 -1.80
N VAL A 92 5.19 -6.36 -1.80
CA VAL A 92 4.21 -6.91 -2.74
C VAL A 92 4.40 -6.35 -4.15
N ILE A 93 4.74 -5.06 -4.32
CA ILE A 93 4.92 -4.49 -5.66
C ILE A 93 6.20 -4.99 -6.35
N LEU A 94 7.24 -5.37 -5.60
CA LEU A 94 8.54 -5.73 -6.17
C LEU A 94 8.48 -6.81 -7.26
N PRO A 95 7.80 -7.95 -7.05
CA PRO A 95 7.64 -8.97 -8.10
C PRO A 95 6.92 -8.48 -9.37
N TRP A 96 6.08 -7.46 -9.23
CA TRP A 96 5.19 -6.96 -10.28
C TRP A 96 5.62 -5.59 -10.83
N TRP A 97 6.79 -5.07 -10.46
CA TRP A 97 7.19 -3.68 -10.74
C TRP A 97 7.05 -3.25 -12.22
N ASN A 98 7.44 -4.13 -13.14
CA ASN A 98 7.33 -3.87 -14.59
C ASN A 98 5.98 -4.24 -15.19
N THR A 99 5.08 -4.83 -14.40
CA THR A 99 3.80 -5.39 -14.83
C THR A 99 2.58 -4.82 -14.09
N VAL A 100 2.77 -3.91 -13.14
CA VAL A 100 1.72 -3.10 -12.50
C VAL A 100 1.37 -1.83 -13.30
N PRO A 101 0.16 -1.27 -13.11
CA PRO A 101 -0.20 0.03 -13.65
C PRO A 101 0.74 1.16 -13.19
N PRO A 102 0.93 2.25 -13.98
CA PRO A 102 1.77 3.38 -13.60
C PRO A 102 1.41 3.99 -12.23
N GLY A 103 0.11 4.03 -11.89
CA GLY A 103 -0.36 4.53 -10.59
C GLY A 103 0.17 3.73 -9.38
N ALA A 104 0.43 2.43 -9.54
CA ALA A 104 1.00 1.61 -8.47
C ALA A 104 2.46 2.03 -8.15
N ARG A 105 3.23 2.47 -9.15
CA ARG A 105 4.60 2.97 -8.94
C ARG A 105 4.62 4.31 -8.19
N VAL A 106 3.62 5.17 -8.45
CA VAL A 106 3.42 6.39 -7.66
C VAL A 106 3.08 6.03 -6.21
N GLY A 107 2.24 5.02 -6.00
CA GLY A 107 1.96 4.45 -4.68
C GLY A 107 3.22 3.96 -3.96
N ALA A 108 4.10 3.22 -4.64
CA ALA A 108 5.36 2.76 -4.05
C ALA A 108 6.31 3.92 -3.68
N ALA A 109 6.38 4.96 -4.50
CA ALA A 109 7.14 6.17 -4.16
C ALA A 109 6.55 6.87 -2.92
N PHE A 110 5.23 6.89 -2.80
CA PHE A 110 4.52 7.38 -1.62
C PHE A 110 4.86 6.55 -0.37
N ASP A 111 4.89 5.22 -0.45
CA ASP A 111 5.29 4.36 0.67
C ASP A 111 6.72 4.62 1.13
N ILE A 112 7.66 4.81 0.19
CA ILE A 112 9.04 5.17 0.52
C ILE A 112 9.08 6.49 1.29
N LEU A 113 8.36 7.51 0.82
CA LEU A 113 8.27 8.81 1.50
C LEU A 113 7.70 8.66 2.91
N VAL A 114 6.61 7.91 3.06
CA VAL A 114 5.98 7.62 4.36
C VAL A 114 6.97 6.94 5.30
N ILE A 115 7.66 5.89 4.84
CA ILE A 115 8.67 5.18 5.63
C ILE A 115 9.76 6.15 6.08
N VAL A 116 10.34 6.93 5.16
CA VAL A 116 11.39 7.91 5.47
C VAL A 116 10.92 8.90 6.53
N ILE A 117 9.69 9.42 6.41
CA ILE A 117 9.13 10.33 7.42
C ILE A 117 9.01 9.64 8.78
N LEU A 118 8.49 8.41 8.82
CA LEU A 118 8.21 7.70 10.07
C LEU A 118 9.45 7.15 10.78
N VAL A 119 10.55 6.89 10.07
CA VAL A 119 11.80 6.37 10.66
C VAL A 119 12.83 7.47 10.94
N SER A 120 12.58 8.70 10.50
CA SER A 120 13.46 9.85 10.72
C SER A 120 12.90 10.79 11.81
N PRO A 121 13.68 11.81 12.24
CA PRO A 121 13.18 12.84 13.16
C PRO A 121 11.96 13.61 12.64
N LEU A 122 11.65 13.55 11.34
CA LEU A 122 10.44 14.14 10.75
C LEU A 122 9.14 13.56 11.36
N LYS A 123 9.19 12.35 11.92
CA LYS A 123 8.07 11.76 12.67
C LYS A 123 7.57 12.70 13.77
N LEU A 124 8.47 13.35 14.50
CA LEU A 124 8.09 14.25 15.60
C LEU A 124 7.28 15.44 15.07
N ARG A 125 7.72 16.03 13.95
CA ARG A 125 6.98 17.11 13.27
C ARG A 125 5.63 16.65 12.74
N LEU A 126 5.57 15.44 12.18
CA LEU A 126 4.30 14.88 11.73
C LEU A 126 3.33 14.70 12.92
N LEU A 127 3.80 14.19 14.05
CA LEU A 127 3.00 14.03 15.26
C LEU A 127 2.46 15.39 15.76
N GLU A 128 3.29 16.44 15.80
CA GLU A 128 2.86 17.81 16.14
C GLU A 128 1.74 18.34 15.24
N LEU A 129 1.74 17.97 13.95
CA LEU A 129 0.75 18.44 12.98
C LEU A 129 -0.58 17.66 13.06
N VAL A 130 -0.53 16.38 13.43
CA VAL A 130 -1.69 15.47 13.35
C VAL A 130 -2.26 15.06 14.70
N GLN A 131 -1.66 15.46 15.82
CA GLN A 131 -2.25 15.36 17.16
C GLN A 131 -3.04 16.63 17.43
#